data_AF-A0A3B8L4L2-F1
#
_entry.id   AF-A0A3B8L4L2-F1
#
_cell.length_a   1.000
_cell.length_b   1.000
_cell.length_c   1.000
_cell.angle_alpha   90.00
_cell.angle_beta   90.00
_cell.angle_gamma   90.00
#
_symmetry.space_group_name_H-M   'P 1'
#
loop_
_entity.id
_entity.type
_entity.pdbx_description
1 polymer ?
#
loop_
_entity_poly.entity_id
_entity_poly.type
_entity_poly.pdbx_seq_one_letter_code
_entity_poly.pdbx_strand_id
1 'polypeptide(L)'
;MISHDRWGFQGELVVADALGRKGRVLGKHPWGCWSPDGSKISCLSLKGIEILDVTTGTVQRRMKRAGYFQQLFWSPDGKWFCGTANVGGELWTIVRMDVVTGKWNVVSRFRNCTPDWAPDSKQVIFSNRPSNQQGYGWTQLWIAPGNGGNRKMIYGEDGRHIYGGGLSPDGRYVLFTRCPKDGGGSERAGAPGGLMRLADAPIIGGASPALRKLHPKANDGPVLPLPDLWEPHWTYTDVTAAR
;
A
#
# COMPACT_ATOMS: atom_id res chain seq x y z
N MET A 1 16.10 -5.73 13.04
CA MET A 1 15.83 -5.23 11.67
C MET A 1 14.81 -6.17 11.05
N ILE A 2 13.58 -5.73 10.83
CA ILE A 2 12.51 -6.56 10.25
C ILE A 2 12.73 -6.56 8.74
N SER A 3 13.29 -7.65 8.19
CA SER A 3 13.34 -7.85 6.74
C SER A 3 12.07 -8.57 6.31
N HIS A 4 11.23 -7.89 5.53
CA HIS A 4 9.96 -8.44 5.04
C HIS A 4 10.14 -9.78 4.31
N ASP A 5 11.26 -9.96 3.59
CA ASP A 5 11.58 -11.19 2.85
C ASP A 5 11.98 -12.40 3.72
N ARG A 6 12.46 -12.18 4.96
CA ARG A 6 12.97 -13.26 5.83
C ARG A 6 12.18 -13.45 7.12
N TRP A 7 11.59 -12.39 7.67
CA TRP A 7 10.96 -12.37 9.00
C TRP A 7 9.44 -12.39 8.95
N GLY A 8 8.84 -12.14 7.78
CA GLY A 8 7.40 -12.37 7.59
C GLY A 8 6.98 -13.81 7.92
N PHE A 9 7.91 -14.76 7.87
CA PHE A 9 7.70 -16.18 8.17
C PHE A 9 8.12 -16.63 9.57
N GLN A 10 8.57 -15.71 10.43
CA GLN A 10 9.05 -16.00 11.78
C GLN A 10 8.12 -15.36 12.82
N GLY A 11 7.92 -16.06 13.94
CA GLY A 11 7.06 -15.61 15.02
C GLY A 11 5.61 -16.09 14.89
N GLU A 12 4.75 -15.50 15.74
CA GLU A 12 3.34 -15.82 15.83
C GLU A 12 2.53 -14.54 15.66
N LEU A 13 1.36 -14.67 15.05
CA LEU A 13 0.39 -13.58 14.96
C LEU A 13 -0.14 -13.30 16.37
N VAL A 14 0.00 -12.05 16.82
CA VAL A 14 -0.51 -11.58 18.12
C VAL A 14 -1.47 -10.44 17.88
N VAL A 15 -2.61 -10.48 18.55
CA VAL A 15 -3.57 -9.37 18.62
C VAL A 15 -3.51 -8.77 20.02
N ALA A 16 -3.42 -7.45 20.10
CA ALA A 16 -3.41 -6.68 21.33
C ALA A 16 -4.29 -5.43 21.16
N ASP A 17 -4.62 -4.75 22.25
CA ASP A 17 -5.22 -3.42 22.15
C ASP A 17 -4.20 -2.39 21.64
N ALA A 18 -4.67 -1.19 21.29
CA ALA A 18 -3.84 -0.13 20.73
C ALA A 18 -2.70 0.34 21.67
N LEU A 19 -2.78 0.01 22.97
CA LEU A 19 -1.74 0.29 23.95
C LEU A 19 -0.78 -0.90 24.16
N GLY A 20 -0.91 -1.95 23.33
CA GLY A 20 -0.10 -3.17 23.40
C GLY A 20 -0.49 -4.10 24.55
N ARG A 21 -1.64 -3.88 25.21
CA ARG A 21 -2.10 -4.72 26.33
C ARG A 21 -3.00 -5.83 25.82
N LYS A 22 -3.31 -6.79 26.71
CA LYS A 22 -4.22 -7.93 26.42
C LYS A 22 -3.80 -8.74 25.19
N GLY A 23 -2.49 -8.92 25.01
CA GLY A 23 -1.93 -9.71 23.92
C GLY A 23 -2.47 -11.14 23.93
N ARG A 24 -2.97 -11.59 22.77
CA ARG A 24 -3.42 -12.96 22.53
C ARG A 24 -2.76 -13.50 21.27
N VAL A 25 -2.09 -14.64 21.43
CA VAL A 25 -1.44 -15.36 20.34
C VAL A 25 -2.50 -16.12 19.52
N LEU A 26 -2.49 -15.93 18.21
CA LEU A 26 -3.35 -16.63 17.25
C LEU A 26 -2.61 -17.76 16.50
N GLY A 27 -1.32 -17.94 16.77
CA GLY A 27 -0.48 -18.98 16.17
C GLY A 27 0.32 -18.51 14.96
N LYS A 28 0.86 -19.45 14.19
CA LYS A 28 1.77 -19.17 13.07
C LYS A 28 1.04 -18.77 11.79
N HIS A 29 0.64 -17.50 11.73
CA HIS A 29 -0.06 -16.92 10.59
C HIS A 29 0.69 -15.66 10.09
N PRO A 30 1.58 -15.80 9.10
CA PRO A 30 2.42 -14.71 8.62
C PRO A 30 1.61 -13.63 7.88
N TRP A 31 2.15 -12.40 7.87
CA TRP A 31 1.59 -11.24 7.15
C TRP A 31 0.09 -11.03 7.36
N GLY A 32 -0.29 -10.69 8.59
CA GLY A 32 -1.68 -10.38 8.96
C GLY A 32 -2.12 -8.99 8.48
N CYS A 33 -3.32 -8.90 7.93
CA CYS A 33 -4.02 -7.66 7.61
C CYS A 33 -5.46 -7.74 8.15
N TRP A 34 -5.90 -6.72 8.87
CA TRP A 34 -7.26 -6.64 9.42
C TRP A 34 -8.30 -6.51 8.31
N SER A 35 -9.45 -7.17 8.48
CA SER A 35 -10.65 -6.79 7.74
C SER A 35 -11.17 -5.44 8.22
N PRO A 36 -11.92 -4.70 7.39
CA PRO A 36 -12.39 -3.35 7.74
C PRO A 36 -13.31 -3.30 8.97
N ASP A 37 -14.05 -4.37 9.23
CA ASP A 37 -14.94 -4.52 10.37
C ASP A 37 -14.22 -4.99 11.66
N GLY A 38 -12.91 -5.25 11.57
CA GLY A 38 -12.11 -5.77 12.69
C GLY A 38 -12.46 -7.20 13.11
N SER A 39 -13.36 -7.91 12.41
CA SER A 39 -13.78 -9.25 12.80
C SER A 39 -12.83 -10.36 12.32
N LYS A 40 -11.98 -10.05 11.33
CA LYS A 40 -11.09 -11.02 10.67
C LYS A 40 -9.69 -10.49 10.49
N ILE A 41 -8.76 -11.42 10.32
CA ILE A 41 -7.41 -11.14 9.84
C ILE A 41 -7.15 -12.05 8.64
N SER A 42 -6.79 -11.45 7.50
CA SER A 42 -6.23 -12.20 6.38
C SER A 42 -4.72 -12.37 6.57
N CYS A 43 -4.21 -13.57 6.35
CA CYS A 43 -2.80 -13.90 6.49
C CYS A 43 -2.27 -14.42 5.16
N LEU A 44 -1.14 -13.90 4.70
CA LEU A 44 -0.52 -14.27 3.42
C LEU A 44 0.69 -15.16 3.66
N SER A 45 0.80 -16.26 2.90
CA SER A 45 1.97 -17.12 2.91
C SER A 45 2.28 -17.68 1.52
N LEU A 46 3.43 -18.36 1.38
CA LEU A 46 3.74 -19.11 0.16
C LEU A 46 2.70 -20.19 -0.18
N LYS A 47 1.95 -20.69 0.81
CA LYS A 47 0.89 -21.70 0.65
C LYS A 47 -0.42 -21.10 0.14
N GLY A 48 -0.64 -19.80 0.31
CA GLY A 48 -1.88 -19.11 -0.06
C GLY A 48 -2.30 -18.06 0.96
N ILE A 49 -3.58 -17.71 0.92
CA ILE A 49 -4.22 -16.74 1.80
C ILE A 49 -5.12 -17.51 2.77
N GLU A 50 -5.03 -17.15 4.05
CA GLU A 50 -5.90 -17.65 5.12
C GLU A 50 -6.73 -16.49 5.65
N ILE A 51 -7.97 -16.73 6.04
CA ILE A 51 -8.81 -15.74 6.73
C ILE A 51 -9.21 -16.33 8.07
N LEU A 52 -8.78 -15.67 9.14
CA LEU A 52 -9.02 -16.05 10.51
C LEU A 52 -10.16 -15.24 11.09
N ASP A 53 -10.99 -15.86 11.91
CA ASP A 53 -11.85 -15.12 12.83
C ASP A 53 -11.01 -14.60 14.00
N VAL A 54 -11.12 -13.30 14.28
CA VAL A 54 -10.32 -12.67 15.33
C VAL A 54 -10.71 -13.24 16.68
N THR A 55 -12.00 -13.38 16.98
CA THR A 55 -12.48 -13.79 18.31
C THR A 55 -12.05 -15.23 18.62
N THR A 56 -12.30 -16.17 17.72
CA THR A 56 -11.99 -17.59 17.96
C THR A 56 -10.54 -17.94 17.67
N GLY A 57 -9.84 -17.15 16.85
CA GLY A 57 -8.51 -17.46 16.33
C GLY A 57 -8.50 -18.59 15.30
N THR A 58 -9.67 -19.04 14.82
CA THR A 58 -9.76 -20.18 13.90
C THR A 58 -9.73 -19.74 12.44
N VAL A 59 -9.08 -20.53 11.59
CA VAL A 59 -9.10 -20.31 10.13
C VAL A 59 -10.49 -20.64 9.59
N GLN A 60 -11.20 -19.63 9.13
CA GLN A 60 -12.53 -19.74 8.53
C GLN A 60 -12.46 -20.05 7.03
N ARG A 61 -11.39 -19.62 6.37
CA ARG A 61 -11.25 -19.80 4.93
C ARG A 61 -9.80 -19.86 4.45
N ARG A 62 -9.60 -20.57 3.33
CA ARG A 62 -8.32 -20.70 2.63
C ARG A 62 -8.53 -20.41 1.15
N MET A 63 -7.61 -19.66 0.56
CA MET A 63 -7.64 -19.28 -0.85
C MET A 63 -6.26 -19.49 -1.47
N LYS A 64 -6.22 -19.83 -2.75
CA LYS A 64 -4.96 -19.89 -3.50
C LYS A 64 -4.46 -18.47 -3.76
N ARG A 65 -3.13 -18.27 -3.69
CA ARG A 65 -2.50 -17.06 -4.21
C ARG A 65 -2.55 -17.08 -5.74
N ALA A 66 -3.08 -16.02 -6.35
CA ALA A 66 -3.03 -15.86 -7.79
C ALA A 66 -1.65 -15.33 -8.20
N GLY A 67 -0.67 -16.24 -8.31
CA GLY A 67 0.74 -15.89 -8.55
C GLY A 67 1.51 -15.57 -7.27
N TYR A 68 2.56 -14.76 -7.38
CA TYR A 68 3.39 -14.37 -6.23
C TYR A 68 2.88 -13.08 -5.61
N PHE A 69 1.80 -13.14 -4.83
CA PHE A 69 1.40 -12.02 -3.97
C PHE A 69 2.48 -11.78 -2.91
N GLN A 70 2.92 -10.53 -2.78
CA GLN A 70 3.93 -10.11 -1.81
C GLN A 70 3.35 -9.23 -0.69
N GLN A 71 2.18 -8.64 -0.92
CA GLN A 71 1.42 -7.82 0.04
C GLN A 71 -0.08 -8.05 -0.19
N LEU A 72 -0.90 -7.91 0.85
CA LEU A 72 -2.35 -8.11 0.78
C LEU A 72 -3.07 -7.11 1.69
N PHE A 73 -3.89 -6.24 1.10
CA PHE A 73 -4.68 -5.23 1.83
C PHE A 73 -6.16 -5.34 1.49
N TRP A 74 -7.02 -5.31 2.50
CA TRP A 74 -8.48 -5.28 2.32
C TRP A 74 -8.95 -3.92 1.80
N SER A 75 -9.93 -3.92 0.89
CA SER A 75 -10.69 -2.73 0.58
C SER A 75 -11.58 -2.33 1.75
N PRO A 76 -11.83 -1.03 1.98
CA PRO A 76 -12.71 -0.55 3.06
C PRO A 76 -14.12 -1.17 3.06
N ASP A 77 -14.66 -1.54 1.90
CA ASP A 77 -15.96 -2.20 1.75
C ASP A 77 -15.96 -3.71 2.04
N GLY A 78 -14.80 -4.30 2.32
CA GLY A 78 -14.68 -5.72 2.65
C GLY A 78 -14.74 -6.68 1.44
N LYS A 79 -14.83 -6.18 0.21
CA LYS A 79 -15.10 -7.04 -0.96
C LYS A 79 -13.86 -7.45 -1.73
N TRP A 80 -12.78 -6.70 -1.58
CA TRP A 80 -11.59 -6.85 -2.40
C TRP A 80 -10.32 -6.92 -1.57
N PHE A 81 -9.34 -7.60 -2.12
CA PHE A 81 -7.94 -7.45 -1.77
C PHE A 81 -7.23 -6.67 -2.85
N CYS A 82 -6.20 -5.89 -2.50
CA CYS A 82 -5.16 -5.45 -3.43
C CYS A 82 -3.79 -5.93 -2.97
N GLY A 83 -2.87 -6.04 -3.91
CA GLY A 83 -1.51 -6.47 -3.62
C GLY A 83 -0.58 -6.36 -4.81
N THR A 84 0.72 -6.42 -4.53
CA THR A 84 1.75 -6.57 -5.55
C THR A 84 1.91 -8.05 -5.87
N ALA A 85 1.86 -8.41 -7.14
CA ALA A 85 1.99 -9.78 -7.61
C ALA A 85 2.87 -9.92 -8.87
N ASN A 86 3.58 -11.04 -8.98
CA ASN A 86 4.22 -11.43 -10.24
C ASN A 86 3.24 -12.32 -11.03
N VAL A 87 2.52 -11.70 -11.98
CA VAL A 87 1.46 -12.33 -12.78
C VAL A 87 1.45 -11.77 -14.21
N GLY A 88 0.87 -12.53 -15.14
CA GLY A 88 0.68 -12.07 -16.51
C GLY A 88 1.99 -11.79 -17.27
N GLY A 89 3.05 -12.53 -16.94
CA GLY A 89 4.38 -12.38 -17.53
C GLY A 89 5.21 -11.20 -16.99
N GLU A 90 4.66 -10.43 -16.04
CA GLU A 90 5.30 -9.24 -15.51
C GLU A 90 5.60 -9.36 -14.02
N LEU A 91 6.66 -8.67 -13.61
CA LEU A 91 7.04 -8.54 -12.21
C LEU A 91 6.43 -7.25 -11.65
N TRP A 92 6.04 -7.31 -10.36
CA TRP A 92 5.63 -6.12 -9.61
C TRP A 92 4.37 -5.46 -10.20
N THR A 93 3.37 -6.28 -10.48
CA THR A 93 2.05 -5.86 -10.99
C THR A 93 1.11 -5.64 -9.83
N ILE A 94 0.35 -4.54 -9.82
CA ILE A 94 -0.74 -4.37 -8.84
C ILE A 94 -1.96 -5.12 -9.34
N VAL A 95 -2.54 -5.93 -8.47
CA VAL A 95 -3.73 -6.72 -8.74
C VAL A 95 -4.81 -6.45 -7.70
N ARG A 96 -6.06 -6.67 -8.12
CA ARG A 96 -7.22 -6.75 -7.26
C ARG A 96 -7.75 -8.18 -7.26
N MET A 97 -8.15 -8.69 -6.10
CA MET A 97 -8.77 -10.01 -5.96
C MET A 97 -10.10 -9.90 -5.20
N ASP A 98 -11.13 -10.59 -5.68
CA ASP A 98 -12.40 -10.76 -4.97
C ASP A 98 -12.20 -11.62 -3.73
N VAL A 99 -12.62 -11.09 -2.57
CA VAL A 99 -12.43 -11.78 -1.28
C VAL A 99 -13.17 -13.12 -1.27
N VAL A 100 -14.32 -13.27 -1.92
CA VAL A 100 -15.21 -14.46 -1.88
C VAL A 100 -14.87 -15.50 -2.95
N THR A 101 -14.54 -15.07 -4.15
CA THR A 101 -14.32 -15.98 -5.28
C THR A 101 -12.85 -16.21 -5.59
N GLY A 102 -11.95 -15.34 -5.12
CA GLY A 102 -10.53 -15.37 -5.48
C GLY A 102 -10.26 -15.00 -6.94
N LYS A 103 -11.29 -14.59 -7.70
CA LYS A 103 -11.11 -14.04 -9.06
C LYS A 103 -10.35 -12.72 -8.95
N TRP A 104 -9.42 -12.50 -9.88
CA TRP A 104 -8.55 -11.34 -9.84
C TRP A 104 -8.41 -10.67 -11.20
N ASN A 105 -8.02 -9.40 -11.19
CA ASN A 105 -7.69 -8.62 -12.37
C ASN A 105 -6.43 -7.77 -12.12
N VAL A 106 -5.79 -7.34 -13.21
CA VAL A 106 -4.69 -6.38 -13.15
C VAL A 106 -5.25 -4.97 -12.93
N VAL A 107 -4.64 -4.24 -12.00
CA VAL A 107 -4.88 -2.81 -11.74
C VAL A 107 -3.84 -1.96 -12.48
N SER A 108 -2.57 -2.28 -12.31
CA SER A 108 -1.45 -1.56 -12.93
C SER A 108 -0.30 -2.51 -13.21
N ARG A 109 0.26 -2.42 -14.42
CA ARG A 109 1.35 -3.27 -14.90
C ARG A 109 2.71 -2.68 -14.58
N PHE A 110 3.68 -3.57 -14.41
CA PHE A 110 5.12 -3.33 -14.41
C PHE A 110 5.68 -2.39 -13.33
N ARG A 111 6.59 -2.92 -12.50
CA ARG A 111 7.42 -2.17 -11.54
C ARG A 111 6.62 -1.24 -10.60
N ASN A 112 5.58 -1.78 -9.99
CA ASN A 112 4.76 -1.13 -8.98
C ASN A 112 4.99 -1.75 -7.60
N CYS A 113 4.79 -1.00 -6.53
CA CYS A 113 4.90 -1.50 -5.17
C CYS A 113 4.08 -0.66 -4.18
N THR A 114 4.02 -1.12 -2.93
CA THR A 114 3.31 -0.49 -1.82
C THR A 114 1.90 -0.01 -2.19
N PRO A 115 1.03 -0.90 -2.72
CA PRO A 115 -0.35 -0.54 -3.03
C PRO A 115 -1.17 -0.38 -1.75
N ASP A 116 -2.14 0.54 -1.76
CA ASP A 116 -3.17 0.65 -0.74
C ASP A 116 -4.51 1.10 -1.37
N TRP A 117 -5.60 0.87 -0.67
CA TRP A 117 -6.93 1.26 -1.12
C TRP A 117 -7.24 2.73 -0.85
N ALA A 118 -7.89 3.37 -1.81
CA ALA A 118 -8.62 4.59 -1.53
C ALA A 118 -9.85 4.28 -0.65
N PRO A 119 -10.31 5.25 0.18
CA PRO A 119 -11.47 5.06 1.06
C PRO A 119 -12.76 4.74 0.30
N ASP A 120 -12.82 5.05 -1.01
CA ASP A 120 -13.95 4.74 -1.88
C ASP A 120 -14.07 3.25 -2.28
N SER A 121 -13.11 2.40 -1.92
CA SER A 121 -13.01 0.98 -2.31
C SER A 121 -12.98 0.72 -3.83
N LYS A 122 -12.77 1.77 -4.63
CA LYS A 122 -12.80 1.73 -6.09
C LYS A 122 -11.44 2.01 -6.70
N GLN A 123 -10.58 2.72 -6.00
CA GLN A 123 -9.25 3.09 -6.48
C GLN A 123 -8.15 2.49 -5.61
N VAL A 124 -7.00 2.24 -6.23
CA VAL A 124 -5.80 1.77 -5.57
C VAL A 124 -4.69 2.79 -5.83
N ILE A 125 -4.08 3.28 -4.77
CA ILE A 125 -2.87 4.10 -4.81
C ILE A 125 -1.65 3.19 -4.72
N PHE A 126 -0.57 3.50 -5.43
CA PHE A 126 0.64 2.68 -5.47
C PHE A 126 1.84 3.50 -5.94
N SER A 127 3.02 3.01 -5.61
CA SER A 127 4.27 3.52 -6.14
C SER A 127 4.56 2.88 -7.48
N ASN A 128 4.89 3.68 -8.49
CA ASN A 128 5.30 3.21 -9.82
C ASN A 128 6.71 3.67 -10.13
N ARG A 129 7.53 2.78 -10.70
CA ARG A 129 8.80 3.13 -11.32
C ARG A 129 8.62 3.25 -12.84
N PRO A 130 8.67 4.47 -13.40
CA PRO A 130 8.57 4.67 -14.84
C PRO A 130 9.60 3.86 -15.63
N SER A 131 9.18 3.31 -16.77
CA SER A 131 10.04 2.51 -17.66
C SER A 131 11.08 3.33 -18.43
N ASN A 132 10.89 4.65 -18.50
CA ASN A 132 11.77 5.57 -19.22
C ASN A 132 12.99 6.03 -18.39
N GLN A 133 13.19 5.46 -17.19
CA GLN A 133 14.35 5.75 -16.36
C GLN A 133 15.43 4.67 -16.55
N GLN A 134 16.69 5.09 -16.59
CA GLN A 134 17.83 4.18 -16.65
C GLN A 134 18.08 3.51 -15.28
N GLY A 135 18.56 2.27 -15.29
CA GLY A 135 18.90 1.53 -14.07
C GLY A 135 17.69 1.25 -13.17
N TYR A 136 17.92 1.32 -11.84
CA TYR A 136 16.87 1.10 -10.84
C TYR A 136 15.99 2.34 -10.61
N GLY A 137 16.32 3.50 -11.19
CA GLY A 137 15.49 4.72 -11.21
C GLY A 137 14.90 5.14 -9.85
N TRP A 138 13.83 5.93 -9.92
CA TRP A 138 13.08 6.48 -8.79
C TRP A 138 11.59 6.20 -8.97
N THR A 139 10.86 6.08 -7.86
CA THR A 139 9.41 5.85 -7.88
C THR A 139 8.62 7.13 -7.72
N GLN A 140 7.43 7.13 -8.31
CA GLN A 140 6.42 8.18 -8.21
C GLN A 140 5.17 7.56 -7.57
N LEU A 141 4.29 8.39 -7.03
CA LEU A 141 3.01 7.96 -6.50
C LEU A 141 1.92 8.09 -7.56
N TRP A 142 1.13 7.04 -7.74
CA TRP A 142 0.09 6.94 -8.77
C TRP A 142 -1.19 6.37 -8.18
N ILE A 143 -2.33 6.66 -8.80
CA ILE A 143 -3.63 6.08 -8.46
C ILE A 143 -4.30 5.52 -9.73
N ALA A 144 -5.03 4.40 -9.59
CA ALA A 144 -5.78 3.81 -10.69
C ALA A 144 -7.10 3.17 -10.21
N PRO A 145 -8.10 3.00 -11.10
CA PRO A 145 -9.27 2.18 -10.80
C PRO A 145 -8.89 0.73 -10.49
N GLY A 146 -9.47 0.16 -9.44
CA GLY A 146 -9.19 -1.21 -8.99
C GLY A 146 -9.70 -2.30 -9.97
N ASN A 147 -10.62 -1.96 -10.86
CA ASN A 147 -11.01 -2.83 -11.98
C ASN A 147 -10.06 -2.71 -13.20
N GLY A 148 -8.97 -1.95 -13.07
CA GLY A 148 -8.05 -1.63 -14.16
C GLY A 148 -8.47 -0.39 -14.95
N GLY A 149 -7.59 0.10 -15.82
CA GLY A 149 -7.81 1.28 -16.64
C GLY A 149 -6.69 2.30 -16.51
N ASN A 150 -6.98 3.55 -16.87
CA ASN A 150 -5.97 4.61 -16.90
C ASN A 150 -5.57 5.03 -15.48
N ARG A 151 -4.27 4.94 -15.20
CA ARG A 151 -3.65 5.46 -13.98
C ARG A 151 -3.27 6.93 -14.12
N LYS A 152 -3.23 7.66 -13.01
CA LYS A 152 -2.84 9.07 -12.91
C LYS A 152 -1.75 9.26 -11.87
N MET A 153 -0.78 10.13 -12.16
CA MET A 153 0.26 10.48 -11.18
C MET A 153 -0.36 11.39 -10.10
N ILE A 154 0.04 11.17 -8.85
CA ILE A 154 -0.33 11.98 -7.69
C ILE A 154 0.83 12.87 -7.26
N TYR A 155 2.02 12.29 -7.09
CA TYR A 155 3.22 13.01 -6.67
C TYR A 155 4.47 12.39 -7.30
N GLY A 156 5.45 13.22 -7.62
CA GLY A 156 6.78 12.79 -8.02
C GLY A 156 7.86 13.82 -7.70
N GLU A 157 9.09 13.37 -7.53
CA GLU A 157 10.26 14.23 -7.38
C GLU A 157 11.49 13.50 -7.95
N ASP A 158 12.22 14.14 -8.86
CA ASP A 158 13.43 13.54 -9.44
C ASP A 158 14.46 13.30 -8.32
N GLY A 159 15.08 12.12 -8.30
CA GLY A 159 16.06 11.78 -7.26
C GLY A 159 15.47 11.28 -5.95
N ARG A 160 14.14 11.09 -5.87
CA ARG A 160 13.46 10.58 -4.66
C ARG A 160 12.59 9.38 -4.96
N HIS A 161 12.63 8.37 -4.08
CA HIS A 161 11.65 7.30 -4.11
C HIS A 161 10.44 7.67 -3.27
N ILE A 162 9.28 7.66 -3.90
CA ILE A 162 7.99 7.89 -3.24
C ILE A 162 7.35 6.55 -2.93
N TYR A 163 7.15 6.23 -1.66
CA TYR A 163 6.64 4.94 -1.16
C TYR A 163 5.52 5.11 -0.13
N GLY A 164 4.71 4.05 0.03
CA GLY A 164 3.74 3.92 1.12
C GLY A 164 2.70 5.05 1.10
N GLY A 165 2.17 5.36 -0.07
CA GLY A 165 1.12 6.37 -0.18
C GLY A 165 -0.19 5.86 0.38
N GLY A 166 -0.80 6.60 1.32
CA GLY A 166 -2.11 6.30 1.89
C GLY A 166 -3.02 7.52 1.82
N LEU A 167 -4.25 7.33 1.34
CA LEU A 167 -5.27 8.38 1.37
C LEU A 167 -5.85 8.49 2.77
N SER A 168 -6.11 9.71 3.22
CA SER A 168 -6.88 9.94 4.44
C SER A 168 -8.26 9.30 4.30
N PRO A 169 -8.92 8.90 5.39
CA PRO A 169 -10.20 8.19 5.29
C PRO A 169 -11.33 9.01 4.65
N ASP A 170 -11.25 10.34 4.71
CA ASP A 170 -12.15 11.26 4.02
C ASP A 170 -11.76 11.50 2.54
N GLY A 171 -10.66 10.90 2.07
CA GLY A 171 -10.15 10.99 0.71
C GLY A 171 -9.53 12.33 0.33
N ARG A 172 -9.36 13.27 1.28
CA ARG A 172 -8.90 14.64 0.98
C ARG A 172 -7.39 14.80 0.97
N TYR A 173 -6.66 13.96 1.70
CA TYR A 173 -5.22 14.07 1.88
C TYR A 173 -4.49 12.80 1.47
N VAL A 174 -3.22 12.95 1.12
CA VAL A 174 -2.31 11.86 0.80
C VAL A 174 -1.08 11.98 1.66
N LEU A 175 -0.78 10.92 2.41
CA LEU A 175 0.42 10.75 3.21
C LEU A 175 1.37 9.80 2.49
N PHE A 176 2.66 10.10 2.46
CA PHE A 176 3.66 9.26 1.78
C PHE A 176 5.06 9.47 2.37
N THR A 177 5.99 8.59 2.02
CA THR A 177 7.43 8.75 2.31
C THR A 177 8.19 9.24 1.08
N ARG A 178 9.24 10.03 1.30
CA ARG A 178 10.09 10.64 0.26
C ARG A 178 11.56 10.27 0.49
N CYS A 179 11.91 9.04 0.13
CA CYS A 179 13.21 8.44 0.43
C CYS A 179 14.32 8.96 -0.51
N PRO A 180 15.51 9.35 0.01
CA PRO A 180 16.67 9.73 -0.82
C PRO A 180 17.37 8.54 -1.49
N LYS A 181 17.16 7.32 -0.99
CA LYS A 181 17.78 6.09 -1.49
C LYS A 181 16.74 4.99 -1.52
N ASP A 182 16.83 4.13 -2.52
CA ASP A 182 15.98 2.96 -2.62
C ASP A 182 16.20 2.01 -1.43
N GLY A 183 15.11 1.50 -0.84
CA GLY A 183 15.15 0.60 0.33
C GLY A 183 15.91 1.13 1.57
N GLY A 184 16.41 2.36 1.55
CA GLY A 184 17.47 2.84 2.45
C GLY A 184 17.00 3.77 3.56
N GLY A 185 15.70 4.07 3.65
CA GLY A 185 15.14 4.96 4.66
C GLY A 185 14.10 4.24 5.52
N SER A 186 12.90 4.04 4.97
CA SER A 186 11.72 3.54 5.71
C SER A 186 11.97 2.24 6.49
N GLU A 187 12.65 1.25 5.91
CA GLU A 187 12.87 -0.06 6.55
C GLU A 187 14.02 -0.06 7.59
N ARG A 188 14.86 0.98 7.64
CA ARG A 188 16.05 1.03 8.51
C ARG A 188 15.97 2.12 9.58
N ALA A 189 15.62 3.34 9.20
CA ALA A 189 15.65 4.53 10.06
C ALA A 189 14.43 5.44 9.86
N GLY A 190 13.51 5.09 8.97
CA GLY A 190 12.45 5.99 8.51
C GLY A 190 12.88 6.82 7.31
N ALA A 191 11.94 7.52 6.70
CA ALA A 191 12.22 8.45 5.61
C ALA A 191 11.35 9.70 5.71
N PRO A 192 11.81 10.86 5.21
CA PRO A 192 11.07 12.11 5.32
C PRO A 192 9.65 11.94 4.76
N GLY A 193 8.65 12.28 5.58
CA GLY A 193 7.26 12.19 5.16
C GLY A 193 6.81 13.41 4.35
N GLY A 194 5.73 13.22 3.59
CA GLY A 194 5.01 14.28 2.90
C GLY A 194 3.51 14.13 3.10
N LEU A 195 2.84 15.25 3.34
CA LEU A 195 1.38 15.34 3.37
C LEU A 195 0.92 16.39 2.35
N MET A 196 -0.01 16.02 1.47
CA MET A 196 -0.59 16.94 0.49
C MET A 196 -2.10 16.76 0.39
N ARG A 197 -2.81 17.75 -0.16
CA ARG A 197 -4.20 17.57 -0.56
C ARG A 197 -4.24 16.79 -1.86
N LEU A 198 -5.13 15.80 -1.94
CA LEU A 198 -5.34 15.03 -3.17
C LEU A 198 -5.83 15.95 -4.32
N ALA A 199 -6.61 16.98 -4.01
CA ALA A 199 -7.14 17.93 -4.99
C ALA A 199 -6.05 18.76 -5.70
N ASP A 200 -4.85 18.87 -5.12
CA ASP A 200 -3.74 19.61 -5.71
C ASP A 200 -2.89 18.72 -6.65
N ALA A 201 -3.19 17.42 -6.74
CA ALA A 201 -2.48 16.49 -7.61
C ALA A 201 -2.75 16.75 -9.11
N PRO A 202 -1.77 16.49 -10.00
CA PRO A 202 -0.42 16.02 -9.70
C PRO A 202 0.48 17.14 -9.17
N ILE A 203 1.27 16.85 -8.14
CA ILE A 203 2.34 17.74 -7.66
C ILE A 203 3.70 17.19 -8.07
N ILE A 204 4.60 18.07 -8.53
CA ILE A 204 6.02 17.77 -8.70
C ILE A 204 6.82 18.54 -7.65
N GLY A 205 7.55 17.81 -6.79
CA GLY A 205 8.45 18.40 -5.81
C GLY A 205 9.75 18.90 -6.43
N GLY A 206 10.35 19.94 -5.84
CA GLY A 206 11.67 20.44 -6.24
C GLY A 206 11.76 20.91 -7.69
N ALA A 207 12.99 20.98 -8.22
CA ALA A 207 13.23 21.41 -9.61
C ALA A 207 12.73 20.38 -10.63
N SER A 208 13.03 19.09 -10.39
CA SER A 208 12.53 17.92 -11.12
C SER A 208 12.33 18.10 -12.65
N PRO A 209 13.40 18.45 -13.39
CA PRO A 209 13.29 18.77 -14.81
C PRO A 209 12.83 17.59 -15.69
N ALA A 210 13.17 16.34 -15.35
CA ALA A 210 12.76 15.18 -16.13
C ALA A 210 11.26 14.93 -15.98
N LEU A 211 10.77 14.98 -14.75
CA LEU A 211 9.35 14.89 -14.43
C LEU A 211 8.52 16.03 -15.04
N ARG A 212 8.99 17.28 -14.97
CA ARG A 212 8.28 18.43 -15.56
C ARG A 212 8.20 18.35 -17.08
N LYS A 213 9.21 17.78 -17.75
CA LYS A 213 9.14 17.50 -19.19
C LYS A 213 8.03 16.50 -19.52
N LEU A 214 7.78 15.52 -18.65
CA LEU A 214 6.73 14.51 -18.84
C LEU A 214 5.34 15.01 -18.41
N HIS A 215 5.29 15.86 -17.40
CA HIS A 215 4.05 16.40 -16.81
C HIS A 215 4.12 17.93 -16.72
N PRO A 216 4.12 18.66 -17.85
CA PRO A 216 4.33 20.11 -17.87
C PRO A 216 3.20 20.92 -17.22
N LYS A 217 2.07 20.28 -16.90
CA LYS A 217 0.91 20.89 -16.24
C LYS A 217 0.80 20.53 -14.75
N ALA A 218 1.80 19.88 -14.17
CA ALA A 218 1.77 19.54 -12.74
C ALA A 218 2.03 20.78 -11.87
N ASN A 219 1.43 20.77 -10.68
CA ASN A 219 1.54 21.84 -9.70
C ASN A 219 2.83 21.72 -8.87
N ASP A 220 3.25 22.81 -8.23
CA ASP A 220 4.44 22.83 -7.37
C ASP A 220 4.16 22.50 -5.90
N GLY A 221 2.91 22.59 -5.46
CA GLY A 221 2.61 22.51 -4.03
C GLY A 221 1.24 23.06 -3.66
N PRO A 222 0.90 23.04 -2.36
CA PRO A 222 1.79 22.75 -1.25
C PRO A 222 1.94 21.25 -0.91
N VAL A 223 3.14 20.87 -0.44
CA VAL A 223 3.38 19.63 0.31
C VAL A 223 3.94 19.98 1.67
N LEU A 224 3.25 19.59 2.73
CA LEU A 224 3.73 19.73 4.10
C LEU A 224 4.81 18.68 4.36
N PRO A 225 6.06 19.08 4.65
CA PRO A 225 7.08 18.14 5.09
C PRO A 225 6.72 17.60 6.47
N LEU A 226 6.91 16.30 6.66
CA LEU A 226 6.75 15.63 7.95
C LEU A 226 8.11 15.06 8.42
N PRO A 227 8.24 14.72 9.73
CA PRO A 227 9.38 13.98 10.23
C PRO A 227 9.59 12.64 9.49
N ASP A 228 10.65 11.93 9.84
CA ASP A 228 10.89 10.60 9.29
C ASP A 228 9.76 9.63 9.70
N LEU A 229 9.09 9.08 8.69
CA LEU A 229 8.00 8.12 8.84
C LEU A 229 8.47 6.71 8.50
N TRP A 230 7.87 5.74 9.19
CA TRP A 230 8.00 4.31 8.93
C TRP A 230 6.64 3.82 8.45
N GLU A 231 6.53 3.50 7.16
CA GLU A 231 5.31 2.94 6.54
C GLU A 231 4.01 3.60 7.06
N PRO A 232 3.82 4.90 6.76
CA PRO A 232 2.75 5.66 7.38
C PRO A 232 1.37 5.14 6.94
N HIS A 233 0.44 5.11 7.88
CA HIS A 233 -0.95 4.74 7.64
C HIS A 233 -1.89 5.67 8.40
N TRP A 234 -3.13 5.77 7.92
CA TRP A 234 -4.19 6.48 8.61
C TRP A 234 -4.94 5.53 9.55
N THR A 235 -5.31 6.03 10.73
CA THR A 235 -6.26 5.32 11.59
C THR A 235 -7.68 5.75 11.23
N TYR A 236 -8.60 4.79 11.18
CA TYR A 236 -10.00 5.04 10.85
C TYR A 236 -10.84 5.53 12.04
N THR A 237 -10.23 5.71 13.22
CA THR A 237 -10.90 6.12 14.46
C THR A 237 -11.56 7.49 14.38
N ASP A 238 -11.09 8.37 13.50
CA ASP A 238 -11.50 9.79 13.50
C ASP A 238 -12.57 10.14 12.45
N VAL A 239 -13.15 9.14 11.78
CA VAL A 239 -14.12 9.34 10.67
C VAL A 239 -15.55 9.09 11.12
N THR A 240 -15.74 8.28 12.17
CA THR A 240 -17.05 7.92 12.70
C THR A 240 -17.66 9.01 13.58
N ALA A 241 -16.92 10.06 13.93
CA ALA A 241 -17.44 11.20 14.70
C ALA A 241 -18.30 12.17 13.85
N ALA A 242 -18.36 12.00 12.54
CA ALA A 242 -19.12 12.86 11.63
C ALA A 242 -19.95 12.06 10.61
N ARG A 243 -20.88 11.24 11.09
CA ARG A 243 -22.08 10.83 10.34
C ARG A 243 -23.29 10.78 11.23
#